data_AF-A0A813JUD3-F1
#
_entry.id   AF-A0A813JUD3-F1
#
_cell.length_a   1.000
_cell.length_b   1.000
_cell.length_c   1.000
_cell.angle_alpha   90.00
_cell.angle_beta   90.00
_cell.angle_gamma   90.00
#
_symmetry.space_group_name_H-M   'P 1'
#
loop_
_entity.id
_entity.type
_entity.pdbx_description
1 polymer ?
#
loop_
_entity_poly.entity_id
_entity_poly.type
_entity_poly.pdbx_seq_one_letter_code
_entity_poly.pdbx_strand_id
1 'polypeptide(L)'
;VYWHHFVLVACIFGRFGLTNQDGSRAVYSFCGHIRHSCSPNAAWFTLHKGFPRGKKMLHTINLEGIARGEEITVSYVDESVLILPKVQRSVRMFATASMSCTCRRCGDSNEEEDERIRYLFGKLMASLAVKPPSDDSAATALRSLNELDKLLPFSMQAKAKAKVLLASILGELSQRAAWQEENKSANIIQWTGLDAESQEQRLKDTKQLYETAAKDFEYLLGQDAMTILARMESGYVPVQDQHKMLAKYSREKERAADQGYSGAQGPSGNEETPRPERRAPGASQPGMPPGWDELFKGKSRPRLT
;
A
#
# COMPACT_ATOMS: atom_id res chain seq x y z
N VAL A 1 -34.93 22.10 34.28
CA VAL A 1 -34.18 22.04 33.00
C VAL A 1 -35.19 22.11 31.86
N TYR A 2 -35.10 23.11 30.98
CA TYR A 2 -36.12 23.36 29.96
C TYR A 2 -35.99 22.38 28.79
N TRP A 3 -37.07 21.66 28.47
CA TRP A 3 -37.16 20.73 27.33
C TRP A 3 -36.63 21.33 26.01
N HIS A 4 -36.89 22.62 25.79
CA HIS A 4 -36.37 23.37 24.64
C HIS A 4 -34.84 23.33 24.52
N HIS A 5 -34.10 23.48 25.62
CA HIS A 5 -32.63 23.44 25.59
C HIS A 5 -32.11 22.04 25.24
N PHE A 6 -32.78 20.99 25.74
CA PHE A 6 -32.46 19.62 25.37
C PHE A 6 -32.65 19.38 23.87
N VAL A 7 -33.78 19.82 23.31
CA VAL A 7 -34.05 19.72 21.87
C VAL A 7 -32.99 20.45 21.06
N LEU A 8 -32.62 21.68 21.44
CA LEU A 8 -31.56 22.43 20.77
C LEU A 8 -30.21 21.72 20.78
N VAL A 9 -29.77 21.19 21.94
CA VAL A 9 -28.52 20.45 22.05
C VAL A 9 -28.57 19.18 21.19
N ALA A 10 -29.67 18.44 21.23
CA ALA A 10 -29.86 17.24 20.40
C ALA A 10 -29.80 17.57 18.90
N CYS A 11 -30.40 18.68 18.47
CA CYS A 11 -30.32 19.15 17.09
C CYS A 11 -28.89 19.55 16.69
N ILE A 12 -28.14 20.23 17.58
CA ILE A 12 -26.74 20.59 17.34
C ILE A 12 -25.89 19.33 17.17
N PHE A 13 -25.99 18.35 18.07
CA PHE A 13 -25.27 17.09 17.93
C PHE A 13 -25.74 16.26 16.74
N GLY A 14 -27.03 16.29 16.41
CA GLY A 14 -27.58 15.63 15.23
C GLY A 14 -26.97 16.16 13.93
N ARG A 15 -26.85 17.49 13.82
CA ARG A 15 -26.38 18.17 12.60
C ARG A 15 -24.86 18.35 12.51
N PHE A 16 -24.19 18.67 13.63
CA PHE A 16 -22.77 19.03 13.68
C PHE A 16 -21.91 18.01 14.43
N GLY A 17 -22.52 17.01 15.06
CA GLY A 17 -21.80 15.98 15.78
C GLY A 17 -21.13 15.00 14.83
N LEU A 18 -19.79 15.01 14.85
CA LEU A 18 -18.96 14.06 14.11
C LEU A 18 -18.73 12.80 14.94
N THR A 19 -18.83 11.64 14.30
CA THR A 19 -18.48 10.35 14.92
C THR A 19 -16.99 10.11 14.79
N ASN A 20 -16.31 9.89 15.91
CA ASN A 20 -14.91 9.49 15.97
C ASN A 20 -14.75 7.99 15.70
N GLN A 21 -13.52 7.54 15.47
CA GLN A 21 -13.24 6.13 15.19
C GLN A 21 -13.57 5.20 16.37
N ASP A 22 -13.60 5.72 17.59
CA ASP A 22 -14.01 4.98 18.80
C ASP A 22 -15.53 4.92 19.00
N GLY A 23 -16.31 5.50 18.06
CA GLY A 23 -17.77 5.59 18.13
C GLY A 23 -18.28 6.76 18.97
N SER A 24 -17.42 7.51 19.65
CA SER A 24 -17.83 8.72 20.36
C SER A 24 -18.30 9.81 19.40
N ARG A 25 -19.23 10.65 19.83
CA ARG A 25 -19.67 11.82 19.05
C ARG A 25 -19.20 13.10 19.72
N ALA A 26 -18.60 13.99 18.94
CA ALA A 26 -18.13 15.28 19.41
C ALA A 26 -18.50 16.38 18.42
N VAL A 27 -18.72 17.59 18.95
CA VAL A 27 -18.94 18.79 18.15
C VAL A 27 -17.66 19.60 18.17
N TYR A 28 -17.14 19.89 16.98
CA TYR A 28 -15.93 20.69 16.80
C TYR A 28 -16.34 21.99 16.12
N SER A 29 -16.22 23.12 16.83
CA SER A 29 -16.68 24.42 16.33
C SER A 29 -16.12 24.74 14.94
N PHE A 30 -14.83 24.48 14.74
CA PHE A 30 -14.16 24.78 13.47
C PHE A 30 -14.58 23.83 12.33
N CYS A 31 -14.90 22.57 12.62
CA CYS A 31 -15.32 21.62 11.57
C CYS A 31 -16.61 22.02 10.87
N GLY A 32 -17.54 22.68 11.59
CA GLY A 32 -18.80 23.16 11.00
C GLY A 32 -18.65 24.31 10.01
N HIS A 33 -17.47 24.96 9.94
CA HIS A 33 -17.22 26.10 9.05
C HIS A 33 -16.54 25.69 7.74
N ILE A 34 -15.92 24.50 7.69
CA ILE A 34 -15.18 24.03 6.51
C ILE A 34 -16.14 23.34 5.57
N ARG A 35 -16.20 23.80 4.31
CA ARG A 35 -17.12 23.26 3.30
C ARG A 35 -16.64 21.94 2.70
N HIS A 36 -17.60 21.23 2.11
CA HIS A 36 -17.34 20.03 1.34
C HIS A 36 -16.79 20.35 -0.06
N SER A 37 -15.81 19.56 -0.51
CA SER A 37 -15.42 19.43 -1.91
C SER A 37 -15.23 17.95 -2.27
N CYS A 38 -15.63 17.55 -3.49
CA CYS A 38 -15.28 16.23 -4.06
C CYS A 38 -13.84 16.17 -4.58
N SER A 39 -13.12 17.29 -4.56
CA SER A 39 -11.67 17.40 -4.71
C SER A 39 -11.14 18.29 -3.58
N PRO A 40 -11.09 17.76 -2.34
CA PRO A 40 -10.69 18.56 -1.18
C PRO A 40 -9.19 18.87 -1.19
N ASN A 41 -8.81 20.01 -0.62
CA ASN A 41 -7.41 20.41 -0.41
C ASN A 41 -6.93 20.17 1.03
N ALA A 42 -7.81 19.76 1.93
CA ALA A 42 -7.50 19.35 3.30
C ALA A 42 -8.27 18.10 3.74
N ALA A 43 -7.79 17.44 4.79
CA ALA A 43 -8.45 16.31 5.44
C ALA A 43 -8.40 16.41 6.97
N TRP A 44 -9.43 15.87 7.61
CA TRP A 44 -9.51 15.78 9.07
C TRP A 44 -8.88 14.50 9.59
N PHE A 45 -8.12 14.63 10.66
CA PHE A 45 -7.49 13.52 11.36
C PHE A 45 -7.83 13.59 12.84
N THR A 46 -8.15 12.45 13.46
CA THR A 46 -8.33 12.39 14.92
C THR A 46 -7.03 11.86 15.52
N LEU A 47 -6.42 12.63 16.42
CA LEU A 47 -5.27 12.16 17.17
C LEU A 47 -5.68 11.09 18.19
N HIS A 48 -5.09 9.90 18.06
CA HIS A 48 -5.26 8.80 19.01
C HIS A 48 -4.36 8.94 20.25
N LYS A 49 -3.19 9.56 20.09
CA LYS A 49 -2.21 9.82 21.15
C LYS A 49 -2.15 11.32 21.44
N GLY A 50 -2.09 11.68 22.72
CA GLY A 50 -2.03 13.08 23.19
C GLY A 50 -3.25 13.50 24.02
N PHE A 51 -3.07 14.51 24.87
CA PHE A 51 -4.13 15.14 25.66
C PHE A 51 -4.50 16.49 25.00
N PRO A 52 -5.80 16.78 24.77
CA PRO A 52 -6.95 15.90 25.00
C PRO A 52 -7.08 14.83 23.90
N ARG A 53 -7.49 13.61 24.28
CA ARG A 53 -7.87 12.54 23.33
C ARG A 53 -9.02 13.01 22.46
N GLY A 54 -9.01 12.64 21.18
CA GLY A 54 -10.06 13.05 20.25
C GLY A 54 -9.89 14.46 19.66
N LYS A 55 -8.70 15.08 19.81
CA LYS A 55 -8.37 16.32 19.11
C LYS A 55 -8.39 16.08 17.60
N LYS A 56 -9.18 16.87 16.88
CA LYS A 56 -9.18 16.91 15.41
C LYS A 56 -8.06 17.83 14.93
N MET A 57 -7.23 17.33 14.02
CA MET A 57 -6.25 18.11 13.29
C MET A 57 -6.64 18.17 11.82
N LEU A 58 -6.48 19.32 11.23
CA LEU A 58 -6.66 19.52 9.80
C LEU A 58 -5.29 19.48 9.14
N HIS A 59 -5.08 18.58 8.18
CA HIS A 59 -3.87 18.59 7.37
C HIS A 59 -4.20 18.99 5.95
N THR A 60 -3.26 19.71 5.34
CA THR A 60 -3.28 19.98 3.90
C THR A 60 -2.89 18.71 3.16
N ILE A 61 -3.68 18.34 2.16
CA ILE A 61 -3.43 17.17 1.29
C ILE A 61 -3.06 17.59 -0.14
N ASN A 62 -3.18 18.87 -0.46
CA ASN A 62 -2.67 19.40 -1.72
C ASN A 62 -1.14 19.46 -1.69
N LEU A 63 -0.49 18.81 -2.66
CA LEU A 63 0.98 18.78 -2.78
C LEU A 63 1.58 20.15 -3.02
N GLU A 64 0.83 21.04 -3.66
CA GLU A 64 1.24 22.43 -3.94
C GLU A 64 0.93 23.37 -2.76
N GLY A 65 0.35 22.86 -1.68
CA GLY A 65 -0.14 23.65 -0.56
C GLY A 65 -1.51 24.28 -0.84
N ILE A 66 -1.91 25.24 -0.01
CA ILE A 66 -3.15 26.01 -0.16
C ILE A 66 -2.74 27.48 -0.30
N ALA A 67 -3.17 28.12 -1.39
CA ALA A 67 -2.80 29.50 -1.66
C ALA A 67 -3.47 30.46 -0.67
N ARG A 68 -2.85 31.62 -0.44
CA ARG A 68 -3.44 32.64 0.45
C ARG A 68 -4.79 33.10 -0.09
N GLY A 69 -5.83 32.95 0.71
CA GLY A 69 -7.20 33.31 0.35
C GLY A 69 -7.98 32.20 -0.37
N GLU A 70 -7.35 31.06 -0.67
CA GLU A 70 -8.05 29.87 -1.16
C GLU A 70 -8.94 29.27 -0.06
N GLU A 71 -10.14 28.83 -0.42
CA GLU A 71 -11.05 28.19 0.52
C GLU A 71 -10.50 26.81 0.93
N ILE A 72 -10.39 26.59 2.24
CA ILE A 72 -10.08 25.27 2.79
C ILE A 72 -11.33 24.39 2.66
N THR A 73 -11.17 23.22 2.04
CA THR A 73 -12.26 22.28 1.82
C THR A 73 -11.87 20.86 2.23
N VAL A 74 -12.87 20.10 2.70
CA VAL A 74 -12.71 18.71 3.15
C VAL A 74 -13.73 17.79 2.48
N SER A 75 -13.54 16.47 2.55
CA SER A 75 -14.61 15.55 2.20
C SER A 75 -15.53 15.28 3.39
N TYR A 76 -16.85 15.27 3.16
CA TYR A 76 -17.85 14.81 4.14
C TYR A 76 -18.23 13.34 3.93
N VAL A 77 -17.79 12.75 2.83
CA VAL A 77 -18.03 11.36 2.46
C VAL A 77 -16.72 10.59 2.45
N ASP A 78 -16.81 9.28 2.60
CA ASP A 78 -15.64 8.41 2.54
C ASP A 78 -14.96 8.46 1.16
N GLU A 79 -13.67 8.14 1.15
CA GLU A 79 -12.87 8.08 -0.07
C GLU A 79 -13.46 7.13 -1.13
N SER A 80 -14.05 6.01 -0.68
CA SER A 80 -14.74 5.05 -1.54
C SER A 80 -15.93 5.64 -2.30
N VAL A 81 -16.52 6.73 -1.80
CA VAL A 81 -17.59 7.48 -2.47
C VAL A 81 -16.98 8.50 -3.44
N LEU A 82 -15.83 9.09 -3.11
CA LEU A 82 -15.15 10.06 -3.96
C LEU A 82 -14.61 9.45 -5.25
N ILE A 83 -14.25 8.17 -5.26
CA ILE A 83 -13.80 7.48 -6.48
C ILE A 83 -14.96 7.10 -7.42
N LEU A 84 -16.22 7.23 -6.98
CA LEU A 84 -17.39 6.90 -7.80
C LEU A 84 -17.64 7.97 -8.88
N PRO A 85 -18.34 7.64 -9.97
CA PRO A 85 -18.78 8.61 -10.97
C PRO A 85 -19.72 9.66 -10.38
N LYS A 86 -19.76 10.87 -10.96
CA LYS A 86 -20.56 12.02 -10.53
C LYS A 86 -21.99 11.66 -10.07
N VAL A 87 -22.74 10.91 -10.88
CA VAL A 87 -24.13 10.54 -10.56
C VAL A 87 -24.21 9.72 -9.27
N GLN A 88 -23.40 8.66 -9.17
CA GLN A 88 -23.38 7.79 -8.00
C GLN A 88 -22.87 8.51 -6.76
N ARG A 89 -21.81 9.33 -6.91
CA ARG A 89 -21.24 10.16 -5.86
C ARG A 89 -22.27 11.16 -5.32
N SER A 90 -23.04 11.80 -6.20
CA SER A 90 -24.08 12.77 -5.83
C SER A 90 -25.22 12.12 -5.04
N VAL A 91 -25.68 10.95 -5.47
CA VAL A 91 -26.72 10.19 -4.76
C VAL A 91 -26.24 9.80 -3.36
N ARG A 92 -25.02 9.27 -3.23
CA ARG A 92 -24.43 8.89 -1.94
C ARG A 92 -24.23 10.08 -1.02
N MET A 93 -23.73 11.19 -1.56
CA MET A 93 -23.52 12.42 -0.80
C MET A 93 -24.84 13.04 -0.32
N PHE A 94 -25.88 13.03 -1.13
CA PHE A 94 -27.20 13.48 -0.70
C PHE A 94 -27.76 12.58 0.41
N ALA A 95 -27.57 11.26 0.31
CA ALA A 95 -27.99 10.33 1.35
C ALA A 95 -27.24 10.53 2.68
N THR A 96 -25.94 10.84 2.65
CA THR A 96 -25.11 10.98 3.85
C THR A 96 -25.16 12.38 4.47
N ALA A 97 -25.15 13.42 3.65
CA ALA A 97 -24.97 14.80 4.08
C ALA A 97 -26.14 15.73 3.71
N SER A 98 -27.17 15.21 3.03
CA SER A 98 -28.36 15.97 2.61
C SER A 98 -28.02 17.26 1.84
N MET A 99 -26.96 17.21 1.03
CA MET A 99 -26.50 18.35 0.22
C MET A 99 -26.13 17.92 -1.20
N SER A 100 -26.26 18.86 -2.13
CA SER A 100 -25.76 18.74 -3.51
C SER A 100 -24.46 19.53 -3.64
N CYS A 101 -23.37 18.86 -4.01
CA CYS A 101 -22.06 19.51 -4.15
C CYS A 101 -21.94 20.25 -5.49
N THR A 102 -21.45 21.49 -5.43
CA THR A 102 -21.20 22.35 -6.59
C THR A 102 -19.70 22.66 -6.78
N CYS A 103 -18.81 21.82 -6.21
CA CYS A 103 -17.37 21.98 -6.41
C CYS A 103 -17.00 21.81 -7.90
N ARG A 104 -15.81 22.27 -8.30
CA ARG A 104 -15.30 22.19 -9.68
C ARG A 104 -15.54 20.82 -10.34
N ARG A 105 -15.16 19.73 -9.65
CA ARG A 105 -15.35 18.35 -10.15
C ARG A 105 -16.82 17.97 -10.39
N CYS A 106 -17.75 18.54 -9.62
CA CYS A 106 -19.19 18.30 -9.81
C CYS A 106 -19.84 19.31 -10.77
N GLY A 107 -19.31 20.54 -10.85
CA GLY A 107 -19.82 21.62 -11.69
C GLY A 107 -19.44 21.48 -13.16
N ASP A 108 -18.18 21.15 -13.46
CA ASP A 108 -17.61 21.22 -14.81
C ASP A 108 -18.07 20.09 -15.76
N SER A 109 -18.99 19.22 -15.33
CA SER A 109 -19.46 18.04 -16.09
C SER A 109 -18.31 17.25 -16.73
N ASN A 110 -17.20 17.10 -16.01
CA ASN A 110 -16.02 16.41 -16.51
C ASN A 110 -16.16 14.89 -16.38
N GLU A 111 -17.08 14.33 -17.16
CA GLU A 111 -17.32 12.89 -17.23
C GLU A 111 -16.08 12.14 -17.73
N GLU A 112 -15.27 12.78 -18.58
CA GLU A 112 -14.01 12.24 -19.09
C GLU A 112 -12.99 11.99 -17.97
N GLU A 113 -12.82 12.93 -17.03
CA GLU A 113 -11.97 12.72 -15.86
C GLU A 113 -12.46 11.57 -14.98
N ASP A 114 -13.76 11.52 -14.67
CA ASP A 114 -14.35 10.44 -13.86
C ASP A 114 -14.25 9.07 -14.57
N GLU A 115 -14.32 9.03 -15.90
CA GLU A 115 -14.07 7.81 -16.70
C GLU A 115 -12.60 7.41 -16.68
N ARG A 116 -11.69 8.38 -16.84
CA ARG A 116 -10.25 8.15 -16.78
C ARG A 116 -9.83 7.61 -15.42
N ILE A 117 -10.35 8.19 -14.34
CA ILE A 117 -10.13 7.69 -12.97
C ILE A 117 -10.55 6.22 -12.86
N ARG A 118 -11.74 5.88 -13.35
CA ARG A 118 -12.27 4.51 -13.28
C ARG A 118 -11.42 3.53 -14.09
N TYR A 119 -11.05 3.92 -15.30
CA TYR A 119 -10.17 3.15 -16.17
C TYR A 119 -8.83 2.89 -15.48
N LEU A 120 -8.19 3.93 -14.92
CA LEU A 120 -6.90 3.80 -14.23
C LEU A 120 -6.99 2.92 -12.99
N PHE A 121 -8.05 3.04 -12.19
CA PHE A 121 -8.28 2.13 -11.05
C PHE A 121 -8.47 0.68 -11.50
N GLY A 122 -9.30 0.44 -12.52
CA GLY A 122 -9.50 -0.90 -13.07
C GLY A 122 -8.19 -1.50 -13.60
N LYS A 123 -7.41 -0.71 -14.34
CA LYS A 123 -6.10 -1.10 -14.86
C LYS A 123 -5.10 -1.40 -13.75
N LEU A 124 -5.01 -0.53 -12.74
CA LEU A 124 -4.17 -0.73 -11.56
C LEU A 124 -4.51 -2.05 -10.86
N MET A 125 -5.79 -2.27 -10.55
CA MET A 125 -6.23 -3.48 -9.86
C MET A 125 -5.98 -4.75 -10.70
N ALA A 126 -6.22 -4.69 -12.00
CA ALA A 126 -5.94 -5.80 -12.91
C ALA A 126 -4.44 -6.13 -12.95
N SER A 127 -3.57 -5.11 -13.03
CA SER A 127 -2.11 -5.29 -13.00
C SER A 127 -1.59 -5.84 -11.67
N LEU A 128 -2.16 -5.40 -10.55
CA LEU A 128 -1.84 -5.92 -9.22
C LEU A 128 -2.34 -7.36 -8.98
N ALA A 129 -3.35 -7.81 -9.74
CA ALA A 129 -3.94 -9.14 -9.59
C ALA A 129 -3.24 -10.24 -10.41
N VAL A 130 -2.29 -9.89 -11.29
CA VAL A 130 -1.58 -10.86 -12.15
C VAL A 130 -0.74 -11.83 -11.30
N LYS A 131 -1.00 -13.14 -11.45
CA LYS A 131 -0.24 -14.22 -10.80
C LYS A 131 0.27 -15.21 -11.86
N PRO A 132 1.59 -15.50 -11.93
CA PRO A 132 2.67 -14.86 -11.19
C PRO A 132 2.87 -13.39 -11.62
N PRO A 133 3.31 -12.48 -10.72
CA PRO A 133 3.66 -11.11 -11.11
C PRO A 133 4.72 -11.09 -12.20
N SER A 134 4.62 -10.11 -13.10
CA SER A 134 5.60 -9.83 -14.17
C SER A 134 6.10 -8.39 -14.07
N ASP A 135 7.26 -8.11 -14.68
CA ASP A 135 7.82 -6.75 -14.74
C ASP A 135 6.86 -5.77 -15.44
N ASP A 136 6.21 -6.22 -16.53
CA ASP A 136 5.22 -5.43 -17.27
C ASP A 136 3.99 -5.08 -16.43
N SER A 137 3.52 -6.01 -15.60
CA SER A 137 2.36 -5.76 -14.72
C SER A 137 2.74 -4.78 -13.61
N ALA A 138 3.92 -4.93 -13.00
CA ALA A 138 4.42 -4.00 -11.99
C ALA A 138 4.63 -2.59 -12.56
N ALA A 139 5.27 -2.46 -13.73
CA ALA A 139 5.46 -1.17 -14.41
C ALA A 139 4.14 -0.50 -14.78
N THR A 140 3.14 -1.29 -15.21
CA THR A 140 1.81 -0.78 -15.55
C THR A 140 1.04 -0.32 -14.30
N ALA A 141 1.15 -1.05 -13.19
CA ALA A 141 0.59 -0.64 -11.92
C ALA A 141 1.23 0.67 -11.42
N LEU A 142 2.56 0.79 -11.48
CA LEU A 142 3.26 2.01 -11.07
C LEU A 142 2.84 3.23 -11.90
N ARG A 143 2.78 3.11 -13.23
CA ARG A 143 2.30 4.19 -14.11
C ARG A 143 0.87 4.61 -13.78
N SER A 144 -0.03 3.64 -13.60
CA SER A 144 -1.44 3.90 -13.28
C SER A 144 -1.57 4.60 -11.92
N LEU A 145 -0.78 4.20 -10.94
CA LEU A 145 -0.71 4.83 -9.63
C LEU A 145 -0.24 6.29 -9.71
N ASN A 146 0.84 6.56 -10.46
CA ASN A 146 1.37 7.92 -10.65
C ASN A 146 0.37 8.86 -11.35
N GLU A 147 -0.43 8.34 -12.28
CA GLU A 147 -1.51 9.12 -12.90
C GLU A 147 -2.67 9.37 -11.92
N LEU A 148 -3.05 8.36 -11.13
CA LEU A 148 -4.07 8.52 -10.08
C LEU A 148 -3.63 9.51 -8.99
N ASP A 149 -2.34 9.58 -8.67
CA ASP A 149 -1.80 10.57 -7.72
C ASP A 149 -2.10 12.01 -8.17
N LYS A 150 -2.05 12.27 -9.48
CA LYS A 150 -2.36 13.59 -10.07
C LYS A 150 -3.85 13.88 -10.12
N LEU A 151 -4.66 12.89 -10.51
CA LEU A 151 -6.11 13.07 -10.65
C LEU A 151 -6.84 13.08 -9.30
N LEU A 152 -6.30 12.37 -8.32
CA LEU A 152 -6.90 12.16 -7.00
C LEU A 152 -5.85 12.39 -5.90
N PRO A 153 -5.39 13.63 -5.69
CA PRO A 153 -4.42 13.93 -4.63
C PRO A 153 -4.96 13.50 -3.25
N PHE A 154 -6.27 13.58 -3.06
CA PHE A 154 -6.97 13.24 -1.82
C PHE A 154 -7.22 11.74 -1.58
N SER A 155 -7.00 10.86 -2.56
CA SER A 155 -7.31 9.42 -2.43
C SER A 155 -6.21 8.64 -1.70
N MET A 156 -5.84 9.09 -0.49
CA MET A 156 -4.67 8.56 0.20
C MET A 156 -4.83 7.08 0.56
N GLN A 157 -6.01 6.61 0.95
CA GLN A 157 -6.18 5.24 1.47
C GLN A 157 -6.10 4.20 0.36
N ALA A 158 -6.76 4.45 -0.77
CA ALA A 158 -6.70 3.56 -1.92
C ALA A 158 -5.27 3.52 -2.49
N LYS A 159 -4.60 4.68 -2.56
CA LYS A 159 -3.22 4.77 -3.04
C LYS A 159 -2.23 4.10 -2.08
N ALA A 160 -2.35 4.28 -0.77
CA ALA A 160 -1.52 3.60 0.22
C ALA A 160 -1.63 2.08 0.12
N LYS A 161 -2.86 1.56 -0.01
CA LYS A 161 -3.10 0.12 -0.24
C LYS A 161 -2.45 -0.37 -1.53
N ALA A 162 -2.60 0.38 -2.62
CA ALA A 162 -1.98 0.04 -3.90
C ALA A 162 -0.45 0.07 -3.85
N LYS A 163 0.16 1.06 -3.18
CA LYS A 163 1.60 1.16 -2.96
C LYS A 163 2.15 -0.06 -2.21
N VAL A 164 1.46 -0.51 -1.16
CA VAL A 164 1.84 -1.73 -0.41
C VAL A 164 1.80 -2.97 -1.29
N LEU A 165 0.72 -3.15 -2.05
CA LEU A 165 0.59 -4.31 -2.96
C LEU A 165 1.67 -4.29 -4.05
N LEU A 166 1.94 -3.12 -4.63
CA LEU A 166 2.98 -2.95 -5.64
C LEU A 166 4.37 -3.24 -5.08
N ALA A 167 4.68 -2.75 -3.88
CA ALA A 167 5.95 -3.01 -3.23
C ALA A 167 6.11 -4.51 -2.86
N SER A 168 5.02 -5.21 -2.52
CA SER A 168 5.04 -6.68 -2.35
C SER A 168 5.39 -7.38 -3.65
N ILE A 169 4.76 -6.99 -4.76
CA ILE A 169 5.02 -7.54 -6.10
C ILE A 169 6.47 -7.33 -6.52
N LEU A 170 7.01 -6.12 -6.32
CA LEU A 170 8.42 -5.82 -6.64
C LEU A 170 9.38 -6.62 -5.77
N GLY A 171 9.03 -6.86 -4.50
CA GLY A 171 9.76 -7.76 -3.61
C GLY A 171 9.81 -9.20 -4.13
N GLU A 172 8.67 -9.76 -4.56
CA GLU A 172 8.61 -11.10 -5.16
C GLU A 172 9.43 -11.22 -6.44
N LEU A 173 9.36 -10.21 -7.33
CA LEU A 173 10.15 -10.17 -8.56
C LEU A 173 11.65 -10.13 -8.26
N SER A 174 12.06 -9.36 -7.25
CA SER A 174 13.46 -9.28 -6.82
C SER A 174 13.97 -10.61 -6.24
N GLN A 175 13.15 -11.29 -5.43
CA GLN A 175 13.47 -12.62 -4.91
C GLN A 175 13.64 -13.66 -6.03
N ARG A 176 12.78 -13.63 -7.05
CA ARG A 176 12.92 -14.53 -8.22
C ARG A 176 14.19 -14.25 -9.01
N ALA A 177 14.52 -12.98 -9.24
CA ALA A 177 15.75 -12.61 -9.95
C ALA A 177 17.00 -13.10 -9.20
N ALA A 178 17.04 -12.90 -7.87
CA ALA A 178 18.15 -13.41 -7.04
C ALA A 178 18.25 -14.94 -7.07
N TRP A 179 17.12 -15.65 -6.94
CA TRP A 179 17.09 -17.11 -7.03
C TRP A 179 17.62 -17.61 -8.40
N GLN A 180 17.25 -16.94 -9.49
CA GLN A 180 17.73 -17.28 -10.84
C GLN A 180 19.24 -17.06 -10.98
N GLU A 181 19.78 -16.02 -10.35
CA GLU A 181 21.21 -15.74 -10.34
C GLU A 181 22.02 -16.80 -9.59
N GLU A 182 21.51 -17.27 -8.44
CA GLU A 182 22.13 -18.34 -7.66
C GLU A 182 22.07 -19.69 -8.39
N ASN A 183 21.03 -19.91 -9.19
CA ASN A 183 20.77 -21.16 -9.89
C ASN A 183 21.12 -21.10 -11.39
N LYS A 184 22.09 -20.27 -11.78
CA LYS A 184 22.57 -20.15 -13.18
C LYS A 184 22.93 -21.51 -13.82
N SER A 185 23.41 -22.47 -13.02
CA SER A 185 23.75 -23.83 -13.48
C SER A 185 22.55 -24.74 -13.75
N ALA A 186 21.35 -24.39 -13.26
CA ALA A 186 20.17 -25.23 -13.36
C ALA A 186 19.53 -25.24 -14.77
N ASN A 187 20.03 -24.44 -15.73
CA ASN A 187 19.58 -24.40 -17.13
C ASN A 187 18.05 -24.17 -17.31
N ILE A 188 17.37 -23.64 -16.28
CA ILE A 188 15.96 -23.23 -16.35
C ILE A 188 15.95 -21.78 -16.83
N ILE A 189 15.82 -21.60 -18.15
CA ILE A 189 15.71 -20.28 -18.78
C ILE A 189 14.37 -19.67 -18.41
N GLN A 190 14.38 -18.69 -17.51
CA GLN A 190 13.49 -17.51 -17.55
C GLN A 190 14.25 -16.32 -16.97
N TRP A 191 15.37 -15.97 -17.60
CA TRP A 191 16.17 -14.81 -17.21
C TRP A 191 15.31 -13.54 -17.28
N THR A 192 15.16 -12.84 -16.15
CA THR A 192 14.58 -11.49 -16.14
C THR A 192 15.46 -10.46 -16.85
N GLY A 193 16.74 -10.77 -17.11
CA GLY A 193 17.64 -9.90 -17.86
C GLY A 193 18.20 -8.71 -17.09
N LEU A 194 17.90 -8.60 -15.79
CA LEU A 194 18.29 -7.45 -14.98
C LEU A 194 19.72 -7.60 -14.47
N ASP A 195 20.53 -6.56 -14.68
CA ASP A 195 21.85 -6.42 -14.07
C ASP A 195 21.74 -6.11 -12.56
N ALA A 196 22.87 -6.22 -11.85
CA ALA A 196 22.94 -5.99 -10.41
C ALA A 196 22.53 -4.55 -10.02
N GLU A 197 22.82 -3.57 -10.87
CA GLU A 197 22.46 -2.17 -10.65
C GLU A 197 20.93 -1.96 -10.71
N SER A 198 20.27 -2.60 -11.69
CA SER A 198 18.83 -2.60 -11.85
C SER A 198 18.11 -3.30 -10.69
N GLN A 199 18.71 -4.38 -10.15
CA GLN A 199 18.19 -5.02 -8.94
C GLN A 199 18.31 -4.10 -7.71
N GLU A 200 19.46 -3.44 -7.53
CA GLU A 200 19.64 -2.49 -6.43
C GLU A 200 18.65 -1.31 -6.54
N GLN A 201 18.45 -0.77 -7.75
CA GLN A 201 17.49 0.30 -7.98
C GLN A 201 16.06 -0.14 -7.66
N ARG A 202 15.68 -1.37 -8.05
CA ARG A 202 14.36 -1.93 -7.73
C ARG A 202 14.14 -2.08 -6.22
N LEU A 203 15.16 -2.46 -5.46
CA LEU A 203 15.08 -2.53 -4.01
C LEU A 203 14.93 -1.13 -3.39
N LYS A 204 15.64 -0.12 -3.91
CA LYS A 204 15.47 1.28 -3.51
C LYS A 204 14.06 1.78 -3.78
N ASP A 205 13.52 1.54 -4.97
CA ASP A 205 12.16 1.93 -5.35
C ASP A 205 11.12 1.23 -4.48
N THR A 206 11.31 -0.06 -4.19
CA THR A 206 10.44 -0.84 -3.30
C THR A 206 10.43 -0.26 -1.88
N LYS A 207 11.61 0.08 -1.34
CA LYS A 207 11.74 0.73 -0.05
C LYS A 207 11.04 2.09 -0.03
N GLN A 208 11.25 2.91 -1.06
CA GLN A 208 10.60 4.22 -1.18
C GLN A 208 9.07 4.12 -1.23
N LEU A 209 8.53 3.13 -1.94
CA LEU A 209 7.08 2.86 -1.97
C LEU A 209 6.55 2.51 -0.57
N TYR A 210 7.26 1.68 0.19
CA TYR A 210 6.89 1.35 1.55
C TYR A 210 6.96 2.56 2.49
N GLU A 211 8.03 3.34 2.44
CA GLU A 211 8.16 4.57 3.25
C GLU A 211 7.03 5.55 2.94
N THR A 212 6.68 5.71 1.66
CA THR A 212 5.60 6.60 1.24
C THR A 212 4.23 6.06 1.68
N ALA A 213 3.98 4.77 1.51
CA ALA A 213 2.73 4.14 1.97
C ALA A 213 2.58 4.20 3.48
N ALA A 214 3.68 4.03 4.22
CA ALA A 214 3.70 4.12 5.67
C ALA A 214 3.36 5.54 6.13
N LYS A 215 3.95 6.58 5.52
CA LYS A 215 3.56 7.97 5.76
C LYS A 215 2.07 8.18 5.46
N ASP A 216 1.57 7.70 4.32
CA ASP A 216 0.14 7.81 3.97
C ASP A 216 -0.76 7.14 5.03
N PHE A 217 -0.37 5.96 5.55
CA PHE A 217 -1.11 5.28 6.62
C PHE A 217 -0.99 5.96 7.97
N GLU A 218 0.18 6.50 8.31
CA GLU A 218 0.38 7.28 9.53
C GLU A 218 -0.54 8.49 9.54
N TYR A 219 -0.59 9.22 8.42
CA TYR A 219 -1.55 10.29 8.21
C TYR A 219 -2.97 9.75 8.38
N LEU A 220 -3.40 8.78 7.59
CA LEU A 220 -4.80 8.32 7.55
C LEU A 220 -5.34 7.70 8.83
N LEU A 221 -4.56 6.84 9.47
CA LEU A 221 -5.03 5.99 10.55
C LEU A 221 -4.59 6.49 11.92
N GLY A 222 -3.71 7.51 11.97
CA GLY A 222 -3.04 7.93 13.21
C GLY A 222 -2.38 6.75 13.94
N GLN A 223 -2.10 5.66 13.20
CA GLN A 223 -1.40 4.49 13.66
C GLN A 223 0.07 4.72 13.42
N ASP A 224 0.89 4.30 14.38
CA ASP A 224 2.34 4.41 14.30
C ASP A 224 2.82 3.53 13.14
N ALA A 225 3.15 4.18 12.03
CA ALA A 225 3.69 3.56 10.83
C ALA A 225 4.91 2.70 11.15
N MET A 226 5.67 3.04 12.20
CA MET A 226 6.83 2.26 12.63
C MET A 226 6.44 0.86 13.06
N THR A 227 5.24 0.62 13.59
CA THR A 227 4.81 -0.75 13.92
C THR A 227 4.48 -1.57 12.68
N ILE A 228 3.93 -0.93 11.65
CA ILE A 228 3.64 -1.59 10.36
C ILE A 228 4.97 -1.83 9.62
N LEU A 229 5.82 -0.81 9.52
CA LEU A 229 7.17 -0.90 8.95
C LEU A 229 8.04 -1.89 9.70
N ALA A 230 8.14 -1.84 11.03
CA ALA A 230 8.93 -2.80 11.81
C ALA A 230 8.40 -4.23 11.66
N ARG A 231 7.08 -4.42 11.54
CA ARG A 231 6.49 -5.73 11.27
C ARG A 231 6.80 -6.20 9.85
N MET A 232 6.85 -5.29 8.89
CA MET A 232 7.24 -5.57 7.52
C MET A 232 8.75 -5.84 7.39
N GLU A 233 9.59 -5.04 8.03
CA GLU A 233 11.05 -5.21 8.16
C GLU A 233 11.40 -6.51 8.91
N SER A 234 10.64 -6.88 9.93
CA SER A 234 10.79 -8.18 10.61
C SER A 234 10.40 -9.38 9.74
N GLY A 235 9.56 -9.15 8.72
CA GLY A 235 9.30 -10.12 7.65
C GLY A 235 10.29 -10.01 6.48
N TYR A 236 11.06 -8.93 6.41
CA TYR A 236 12.07 -8.62 5.40
C TYR A 236 13.44 -9.20 5.77
N VAL A 237 13.46 -10.33 6.47
CA VAL A 237 14.67 -11.14 6.75
C VAL A 237 15.38 -11.66 5.47
N PRO A 238 14.76 -11.83 4.28
CA PRO A 238 15.46 -12.36 3.10
C PRO A 238 16.67 -11.53 2.64
N VAL A 239 16.69 -10.21 2.84
CA VAL A 239 17.81 -9.36 2.39
C VAL A 239 19.02 -9.47 3.31
N GLN A 240 18.82 -9.75 4.60
CA GLN A 240 19.93 -10.08 5.50
C GLN A 240 20.49 -11.47 5.23
N ASP A 241 19.64 -12.42 4.85
CA ASP A 241 20.10 -13.74 4.40
C ASP A 241 20.81 -13.67 3.05
N GLN A 242 20.41 -12.78 2.13
CA GLN A 242 21.14 -12.51 0.89
C GLN A 242 22.51 -11.87 1.14
N HIS A 243 22.63 -10.86 2.02
CA HIS A 243 23.93 -10.30 2.37
C HIS A 243 24.84 -11.30 3.10
N LYS A 244 24.27 -12.12 4.01
CA LYS A 244 25.01 -13.21 4.65
C LYS A 244 25.41 -14.30 3.66
N MET A 245 24.58 -14.62 2.68
CA MET A 245 24.90 -15.57 1.62
C MET A 245 25.98 -15.03 0.70
N LEU A 246 25.87 -13.80 0.21
CA LEU A 246 26.90 -13.17 -0.63
C LEU A 246 28.23 -13.07 0.13
N ALA A 247 28.21 -12.72 1.41
CA ALA A 247 29.41 -12.73 2.25
C ALA A 247 29.98 -14.14 2.46
N LYS A 248 29.13 -15.16 2.60
CA LYS A 248 29.55 -16.56 2.70
C LYS A 248 30.16 -17.06 1.39
N TYR A 249 29.56 -16.71 0.26
CA TYR A 249 30.01 -17.07 -1.08
C TYR A 249 31.35 -16.41 -1.44
N SER A 250 31.54 -15.13 -1.10
CA SER A 250 32.84 -14.46 -1.24
C SER A 250 33.93 -15.15 -0.42
N ARG A 251 33.65 -15.53 0.84
CA ARG A 251 34.61 -16.26 1.68
C ARG A 251 34.92 -17.67 1.13
N GLU A 252 33.92 -18.38 0.61
CA GLU A 252 34.13 -19.70 0.01
C GLU A 252 34.92 -19.60 -1.29
N LYS A 253 34.70 -18.55 -2.10
CA LYS A 253 35.48 -18.26 -3.29
C LYS A 253 36.92 -17.88 -2.98
N GLU A 254 37.16 -17.06 -1.96
CA GLU A 254 38.51 -16.75 -1.46
C GLU A 254 39.24 -18.02 -0.99
N ARG A 255 38.56 -18.88 -0.21
CA ARG A 255 39.13 -20.17 0.21
C ARG A 255 39.43 -21.11 -0.95
N ALA A 256 38.57 -21.15 -1.97
CA ALA A 256 38.80 -21.96 -3.17
C ALA A 256 39.97 -21.41 -4.00
N ALA A 257 40.15 -20.09 -4.06
CA ALA A 257 41.31 -19.47 -4.70
C ALA A 257 42.61 -19.78 -3.93
N ASP A 258 42.57 -19.77 -2.61
CA ASP A 258 43.72 -20.12 -1.76
C ASP A 258 44.07 -21.61 -1.84
N GLN A 259 43.08 -22.50 -1.99
CA GLN A 259 43.26 -23.94 -2.10
C GLN A 259 43.64 -24.40 -3.52
N GLY A 260 43.33 -23.59 -4.54
CA GLY A 260 43.60 -23.89 -5.95
C GLY A 260 45.07 -23.86 -6.36
N TYR A 261 45.99 -23.47 -5.46
CA TYR A 261 47.42 -23.39 -5.77
C TYR A 261 48.28 -24.53 -5.19
N SER A 262 47.68 -25.49 -4.49
CA SER A 262 48.41 -26.63 -3.92
C SER A 262 47.99 -27.97 -4.54
N GLY A 263 48.71 -28.39 -5.58
CA GLY A 263 48.98 -29.80 -5.83
C GLY A 263 47.98 -30.56 -6.69
N ALA A 264 48.18 -30.51 -8.01
CA ALA A 264 47.70 -31.54 -8.91
C ALA A 264 48.53 -32.83 -8.75
N GLN A 265 48.03 -33.81 -7.99
CA GLN A 265 48.29 -35.24 -8.18
C GLN A 265 47.00 -36.02 -7.85
N GLY A 266 46.52 -36.83 -8.81
CA GLY A 266 45.24 -37.55 -8.76
C GLY A 266 45.17 -38.70 -7.73
N PRO A 267 44.04 -39.43 -7.65
CA PRO A 267 43.77 -40.45 -8.66
C PRO A 267 42.30 -40.61 -9.09
N SER A 268 42.13 -41.33 -10.20
CA SER A 268 40.86 -41.74 -10.82
C SER A 268 40.07 -42.74 -9.96
N GLY A 269 38.79 -42.45 -9.72
CA GLY A 269 37.81 -43.40 -9.18
C GLY A 269 36.43 -43.12 -9.76
N ASN A 270 35.84 -44.13 -10.40
CA ASN A 270 34.47 -44.12 -10.90
C ASN A 270 33.48 -44.09 -9.72
N GLU A 271 32.56 -43.13 -9.69
CA GLU A 271 31.39 -43.17 -8.81
C GLU A 271 30.10 -42.92 -9.62
N GLU A 272 29.17 -43.87 -9.49
CA GLU A 272 27.84 -43.85 -10.09
C GLU A 272 26.95 -42.80 -9.41
N THR A 273 26.43 -41.86 -10.20
CA THR A 273 25.41 -40.90 -9.77
C THR A 273 24.05 -41.56 -9.54
N PRO A 274 23.38 -41.35 -8.39
CA PRO A 274 22.02 -41.82 -8.16
C PRO A 274 20.99 -40.94 -8.87
N ARG A 275 19.98 -41.60 -9.44
CA ARG A 275 18.88 -41.04 -10.22
C ARG A 275 17.86 -40.34 -9.30
N PRO A 276 17.38 -39.12 -9.62
CA PRO A 276 16.47 -38.40 -8.74
C PRO A 276 15.06 -38.98 -8.75
N GLU A 277 14.51 -39.22 -7.56
CA GLU A 277 13.12 -39.64 -7.34
C GLU A 277 12.12 -38.55 -7.74
N ARG A 278 11.10 -38.94 -8.48
CA ARG A 278 9.96 -38.09 -8.85
C ARG A 278 9.07 -37.85 -7.63
N ARG A 279 8.93 -36.59 -7.20
CA ARG A 279 7.97 -36.16 -6.16
C ARG A 279 6.55 -36.02 -6.71
N ALA A 280 5.58 -36.35 -5.87
CA ALA A 280 4.15 -36.24 -6.15
C ALA A 280 3.67 -34.77 -6.23
N PRO A 281 2.71 -34.46 -7.13
CA PRO A 281 2.13 -33.12 -7.24
C PRO A 281 1.21 -32.84 -6.05
N GLY A 282 1.55 -31.82 -5.23
CA GLY A 282 0.66 -31.31 -4.19
C GLY A 282 1.29 -31.04 -2.82
N ALA A 283 2.54 -31.43 -2.58
CA ALA A 283 3.24 -31.08 -1.35
C ALA A 283 3.77 -29.63 -1.42
N SER A 284 3.33 -28.77 -0.50
CA SER A 284 3.98 -27.48 -0.24
C SER A 284 5.45 -27.74 0.11
N GLN A 285 6.37 -27.03 -0.55
CA GLN A 285 7.79 -27.20 -0.30
C GLN A 285 8.12 -26.79 1.15
N PRO A 286 8.91 -27.60 1.89
CA PRO A 286 9.42 -27.18 3.19
C PRO A 286 10.31 -25.95 3.00
N GLY A 287 9.91 -24.82 3.60
CA GLY A 287 10.71 -23.59 3.61
C GLY A 287 10.10 -22.39 2.87
N MET A 288 8.97 -22.53 2.17
CA MET A 288 8.26 -21.34 1.68
C MET A 288 7.42 -20.71 2.82
N PRO A 289 7.48 -19.38 3.00
CA PRO A 289 6.62 -18.69 3.95
C PRO A 289 5.14 -18.84 3.55
N PRO A 290 4.20 -18.76 4.51
CA PRO A 290 2.77 -18.83 4.22
C PRO A 290 2.36 -17.76 3.20
N GLY A 291 1.42 -18.11 2.32
CA GLY A 291 0.93 -17.20 1.29
C GLY A 291 0.13 -16.04 1.90
N TRP A 292 0.12 -14.88 1.24
CA TRP A 292 -0.59 -13.67 1.71
C TRP A 292 -2.09 -13.87 2.01
N ASP A 293 -2.75 -14.79 1.29
CA ASP A 293 -4.15 -15.16 1.53
C ASP A 293 -4.36 -15.82 2.92
N GLU A 294 -3.31 -16.37 3.53
CA GLU A 294 -3.31 -16.91 4.90
C GLU A 294 -3.01 -15.82 5.95
N LEU A 295 -2.23 -14.79 5.59
CA LEU A 295 -1.87 -13.67 6.47
C LEU A 295 -3.04 -12.70 6.73
N PHE A 296 -4.01 -12.62 5.81
CA PHE A 296 -5.16 -11.71 5.90
C PHE A 296 -6.51 -12.41 6.13
N LYS A 297 -6.53 -13.72 6.35
CA LYS A 297 -7.71 -14.40 6.93
C LYS A 297 -7.87 -13.90 8.36
N GLY A 298 -8.61 -12.80 8.51
CA GLY A 298 -9.00 -12.29 9.82
C GLY A 298 -9.65 -13.42 10.61
N LYS A 299 -9.25 -13.57 11.88
CA LYS A 299 -10.02 -14.37 12.85
C LYS A 299 -11.46 -13.86 12.78
N SER A 300 -12.35 -14.64 12.16
CA SER A 300 -13.78 -14.39 12.14
C SER A 300 -14.19 -14.12 13.59
N ARG A 301 -14.62 -12.89 13.88
CA ARG A 301 -15.11 -12.55 15.21
C ARG A 301 -16.24 -13.51 15.58
N PRO A 302 -16.29 -14.01 16.83
CA PRO A 302 -17.45 -14.77 17.26
C PRO A 302 -18.69 -13.92 17.02
N ARG A 303 -19.70 -14.50 16.36
CA ARG A 303 -21.03 -13.88 16.28
C ARG A 303 -21.52 -13.75 17.72
N LEU A 304 -21.72 -12.51 18.16
CA LEU A 304 -22.52 -12.24 19.35
C LEU A 304 -23.96 -12.60 18.97
N THR A 305 -24.41 -13.75 19.47
CA THR A 305 -25.82 -14.15 19.55
C THR A 305 -26.48 -13.44 20.72
#